data_AF-A0A2D8RFA1-F1
#
_entry.id   AF-A0A2D8RFA1-F1
#
_cell.length_a   1.000
_cell.length_b   1.000
_cell.length_c   1.000
_cell.angle_alpha   90.00
_cell.angle_beta   90.00
_cell.angle_gamma   90.00
#
_symmetry.space_group_name_H-M   'P 1'
#
loop_
_entity.id
_entity.type
_entity.pdbx_description
1 polymer ?
#
loop_
_entity_poly.entity_id
_entity_poly.type
_entity_poly.pdbx_seq_one_letter_code
_entity_poly.pdbx_strand_id
1 'polypeptide(L)'
;MFEHYDLTDRFPMKFDVERMRKELKELENENWLSHYDEALADGWTTIPLVSHDGSADGAESQRIGKWGEYKRTRYVDQLPYFKEILDAFDCPHGRIRIMKLMPNSVINEHRDTYSEVSDYAFGQVRLHIPIVTNDKVKFIVNGTNYHLKEGRLYYVNFSKKHYVRNDGNEPRTHLVLDVQVNDFLEKIFPRLTQYQKLECYISRKLIPVFIWHPKRNYLRIMSWFWRNYNGSRIQSLRHRLFPKRDPY
;
A
#
# COMPACT_ATOMS: atom_id res chain seq x y z
N MET A 1 -16.26 -10.26 -3.97
CA MET A 1 -15.84 -9.24 -2.98
C MET A 1 -15.50 -7.92 -3.69
N PHE A 2 -15.60 -6.76 -3.02
CA PHE A 2 -15.22 -5.48 -3.63
C PHE A 2 -13.74 -5.53 -4.08
N GLU A 3 -13.49 -5.31 -5.36
CA GLU A 3 -12.14 -5.12 -5.90
C GLU A 3 -11.75 -3.64 -5.83
N HIS A 4 -12.73 -2.78 -6.07
CA HIS A 4 -12.67 -1.34 -5.97
C HIS A 4 -14.04 -0.82 -5.54
N TYR A 5 -14.10 0.26 -4.78
CA TYR A 5 -15.35 0.97 -4.51
C TYR A 5 -15.12 2.46 -4.31
N ASP A 6 -16.01 3.28 -4.86
CA ASP A 6 -16.02 4.72 -4.63
C ASP A 6 -16.92 5.05 -3.43
N LEU A 7 -16.29 5.48 -2.34
CA LEU A 7 -16.94 5.74 -1.05
C LEU A 7 -17.24 7.23 -0.85
N THR A 8 -16.94 8.10 -1.84
CA THR A 8 -17.01 9.56 -1.72
C THR A 8 -18.37 10.08 -1.24
N ASP A 9 -19.46 9.45 -1.69
CA ASP A 9 -20.82 9.87 -1.35
C ASP A 9 -21.37 9.17 -0.10
N ARG A 10 -20.60 8.26 0.47
CA ARG A 10 -20.90 7.55 1.72
C ARG A 10 -20.05 8.05 2.89
N PHE A 11 -19.06 8.90 2.63
CA PHE A 11 -18.20 9.50 3.64
C PHE A 11 -18.76 10.87 4.07
N PRO A 12 -18.73 11.20 5.38
CA PRO A 12 -19.36 12.44 5.89
C PRO A 12 -18.63 13.72 5.49
N MET A 13 -17.33 13.64 5.20
CA MET A 13 -16.50 14.77 4.78
C MET A 13 -16.37 14.83 3.26
N LYS A 14 -16.34 16.05 2.69
CA LYS A 14 -15.91 16.29 1.31
C LYS A 14 -14.47 16.80 1.31
N PHE A 15 -13.66 16.31 0.38
CA PHE A 15 -12.24 16.62 0.30
C PHE A 15 -11.99 17.79 -0.66
N ASP A 16 -11.46 18.88 -0.14
CA ASP A 16 -11.04 20.08 -0.84
C ASP A 16 -9.64 19.86 -1.43
N VAL A 17 -9.60 19.65 -2.74
CA VAL A 17 -8.36 19.36 -3.47
C VAL A 17 -7.39 20.54 -3.39
N GLU A 18 -7.88 21.78 -3.41
CA GLU A 18 -7.02 22.96 -3.40
C GLU A 18 -6.36 23.17 -2.03
N ARG A 19 -7.08 22.91 -0.93
CA ARG A 19 -6.49 22.90 0.41
C ARG A 19 -5.40 21.82 0.54
N MET A 20 -5.66 20.60 0.04
CA MET A 20 -4.63 19.54 0.02
C MET A 20 -3.42 19.94 -0.83
N ARG A 21 -3.63 20.50 -2.03
CA ARG A 21 -2.54 20.96 -2.91
C ARG A 21 -1.72 22.08 -2.29
N LYS A 22 -2.35 23.00 -1.55
CA LYS A 22 -1.64 24.06 -0.83
C LYS A 22 -0.68 23.47 0.20
N GLU A 23 -1.16 22.56 1.03
CA GLU A 23 -0.34 21.90 2.05
C GLU A 23 0.70 20.94 1.45
N LEU A 24 0.42 20.33 0.29
CA LEU A 24 1.43 19.55 -0.44
C LEU A 24 2.64 20.39 -0.88
N LYS A 25 2.45 21.68 -1.19
CA LYS A 25 3.56 22.58 -1.55
C LYS A 25 4.49 22.84 -0.36
N GLU A 26 3.96 22.84 0.85
CA GLU A 26 4.76 23.01 2.07
C GLU A 26 5.72 21.83 2.28
N LEU A 27 5.39 20.65 1.75
CA LEU A 27 6.23 19.45 1.80
C LEU A 27 7.23 19.33 0.64
N GLU A 28 7.30 20.28 -0.30
CA GLU A 28 8.12 20.12 -1.51
C GLU A 28 9.61 19.92 -1.21
N ASN A 29 10.12 20.63 -0.21
CA ASN A 29 11.52 20.59 0.21
C ASN A 29 11.80 19.58 1.36
N GLU A 30 10.78 18.84 1.79
CA GLU A 30 10.93 17.84 2.86
C GLU A 30 11.56 16.55 2.34
N ASN A 31 11.94 15.68 3.28
CA ASN A 31 12.57 14.40 2.96
C ASN A 31 11.56 13.38 2.45
N TRP A 32 11.31 13.36 1.13
CA TRP A 32 10.50 12.34 0.46
C TRP A 32 11.25 11.00 0.42
N LEU A 33 10.77 10.03 1.20
CA LEU A 33 11.39 8.72 1.32
C LEU A 33 11.10 7.88 0.09
N SER A 34 12.14 7.40 -0.60
CA SER A 34 12.00 6.32 -1.58
C SER A 34 11.38 5.09 -0.94
N HIS A 35 10.58 4.36 -1.71
CA HIS A 35 10.04 3.09 -1.24
C HIS A 35 11.17 2.15 -0.83
N TYR A 36 11.02 1.46 0.32
CA TYR A 36 12.08 0.60 0.87
C TYR A 36 12.45 -0.59 -0.03
N ASP A 37 11.61 -0.91 -1.01
CA ASP A 37 11.84 -1.93 -2.04
C ASP A 37 11.98 -1.22 -3.40
N GLU A 38 13.21 -0.85 -3.75
CA GLU A 38 13.56 -0.16 -4.99
C GLU A 38 13.37 -1.05 -6.23
N ALA A 39 13.38 -2.38 -6.06
CA ALA A 39 13.09 -3.30 -7.16
C ALA A 39 11.59 -3.31 -7.51
N LEU A 40 10.74 -2.91 -6.57
CA LEU A 40 9.30 -2.86 -6.76
C LEU A 40 8.85 -1.59 -7.51
N ALA A 41 9.56 -0.48 -7.36
CA ALA A 41 9.21 0.75 -8.07
C ALA A 41 10.39 1.71 -8.23
N ASP A 42 10.39 2.40 -9.36
CA ASP A 42 11.25 3.57 -9.61
C ASP A 42 10.41 4.85 -9.47
N GLY A 43 11.01 5.96 -9.01
CA GLY A 43 10.34 7.27 -8.86
C GLY A 43 9.11 7.26 -7.94
N TRP A 44 9.02 6.31 -7.01
CA TRP A 44 7.95 6.18 -6.02
C TRP A 44 8.45 6.63 -4.65
N THR A 45 7.92 7.76 -4.18
CA THR A 45 8.33 8.37 -2.91
C THR A 45 7.14 8.65 -2.00
N THR A 46 7.43 8.77 -0.70
CA THR A 46 6.40 8.91 0.33
C THR A 46 6.79 9.90 1.44
N ILE A 47 5.77 10.55 2.00
CA ILE A 47 5.86 11.27 3.27
C ILE A 47 4.94 10.55 4.27
N PRO A 48 5.48 9.91 5.33
CA PRO A 48 4.68 9.30 6.38
C PRO A 48 3.99 10.37 7.24
N LEU A 49 2.66 10.32 7.32
CA LEU A 49 1.86 11.14 8.24
C LEU A 49 1.52 10.38 9.53
N VAL A 50 1.40 9.05 9.45
CA VAL A 50 1.24 8.14 10.59
C VAL A 50 2.11 6.92 10.37
N SER A 51 2.95 6.61 11.34
CA SER A 51 3.87 5.46 11.34
C SER A 51 3.77 4.71 12.67
N HIS A 52 4.35 3.51 12.73
CA HIS A 52 4.18 2.63 13.89
C HIS A 52 4.81 3.16 15.19
N ASP A 53 5.78 4.07 15.08
CA ASP A 53 6.51 4.67 16.19
C ASP A 53 6.44 6.20 16.22
N GLY A 54 5.84 6.83 15.19
CA GLY A 54 5.77 8.27 15.00
C GLY A 54 6.98 8.87 14.27
N SER A 55 7.94 8.03 13.84
CA SER A 55 9.05 8.47 13.00
C SER A 55 8.55 8.91 11.62
N ALA A 56 9.16 9.96 11.07
CA ALA A 56 8.87 10.45 9.72
C ALA A 56 10.02 10.19 8.74
N ASP A 57 11.12 9.61 9.22
CA ASP A 57 12.36 9.43 8.47
C ASP A 57 12.81 7.97 8.46
N GLY A 58 13.61 7.63 7.45
CA GLY A 58 14.23 6.31 7.32
C GLY A 58 13.25 5.21 6.92
N ALA A 59 13.78 4.04 6.59
CA ALA A 59 12.98 2.91 6.12
C ALA A 59 11.97 2.40 7.17
N GLU A 60 12.27 2.52 8.46
CA GLU A 60 11.42 2.04 9.55
C GLU A 60 10.09 2.78 9.64
N SER A 61 10.06 4.09 9.31
CA SER A 61 8.81 4.86 9.24
C SER A 61 7.80 4.32 8.22
N GLN A 62 8.27 3.55 7.22
CA GLN A 62 7.45 2.92 6.18
C GLN A 62 6.99 1.50 6.55
N ARG A 63 7.59 0.88 7.58
CA ARG A 63 7.29 -0.50 7.99
C ARG A 63 5.94 -0.60 8.69
N ILE A 64 5.32 -1.77 8.57
CA ILE A 64 4.15 -2.13 9.37
C ILE A 64 4.59 -2.41 10.79
N GLY A 65 3.91 -1.78 11.75
CA GLY A 65 3.93 -2.18 13.15
C GLY A 65 2.59 -2.70 13.63
N LYS A 66 2.46 -2.79 14.95
CA LYS A 66 1.29 -3.37 15.61
C LYS A 66 0.13 -2.38 15.65
N TRP A 67 -1.08 -2.87 15.33
CA TRP A 67 -2.29 -2.08 15.45
C TRP A 67 -2.47 -1.53 16.87
N GLY A 68 -2.88 -0.27 16.97
CA GLY A 68 -3.02 0.46 18.24
C GLY A 68 -1.75 1.17 18.73
N GLU A 69 -0.60 0.95 18.09
CA GLU A 69 0.67 1.60 18.46
C GLU A 69 1.07 2.75 17.53
N TYR A 70 0.36 2.90 16.40
CA TYR A 70 0.61 3.93 15.39
C TYR A 70 0.46 5.35 15.94
N LYS A 71 1.37 6.24 15.54
CA LYS A 71 1.43 7.64 15.97
C LYS A 71 1.58 8.56 14.79
N ARG A 72 1.00 9.75 14.92
CA ARG A 72 1.16 10.83 13.95
C ARG A 72 2.61 11.30 13.95
N THR A 73 3.13 11.61 12.78
CA THR A 73 4.47 12.15 12.62
C THR A 73 4.46 13.67 12.77
N ARG A 74 5.66 14.27 12.86
CA ARG A 74 5.84 15.73 12.93
C ARG A 74 5.17 16.51 11.79
N TYR A 75 4.93 15.88 10.64
CA TYR A 75 4.33 16.56 9.49
C TYR A 75 2.85 16.90 9.74
N VAL A 76 2.12 16.10 10.54
CA VAL A 76 0.69 16.36 10.76
C VAL A 76 0.45 17.71 11.44
N ASP A 77 1.32 18.11 12.35
CA ASP A 77 1.18 19.39 13.06
C ASP A 77 1.39 20.62 12.14
N GLN A 78 2.07 20.42 11.01
CA GLN A 78 2.33 21.45 10.00
C GLN A 78 1.22 21.49 8.93
N LEU A 79 0.39 20.45 8.84
CA LEU A 79 -0.57 20.24 7.77
C LEU A 79 -2.01 20.22 8.32
N PRO A 80 -2.59 21.39 8.65
CA PRO A 80 -3.86 21.45 9.37
C PRO A 80 -5.03 20.79 8.64
N TYR A 81 -5.07 20.84 7.30
CA TYR A 81 -6.11 20.18 6.52
C TYR A 81 -5.90 18.67 6.41
N PHE A 82 -4.67 18.20 6.23
CA PHE A 82 -4.42 16.76 6.35
C PHE A 82 -4.77 16.25 7.75
N LYS A 83 -4.47 17.02 8.81
CA LYS A 83 -4.91 16.70 10.17
C LYS A 83 -6.43 16.60 10.29
N GLU A 84 -7.17 17.56 9.75
CA GLU A 84 -8.64 17.53 9.66
C GLU A 84 -9.16 16.27 8.95
N ILE A 85 -8.54 15.89 7.83
CA ILE A 85 -8.86 14.66 7.10
C ILE A 85 -8.63 13.43 7.98
N LEU A 86 -7.48 13.34 8.64
CA LEU A 86 -7.14 12.21 9.53
C LEU A 86 -8.12 12.12 10.71
N ASP A 87 -8.51 13.26 11.30
CA ASP A 87 -9.48 13.33 12.40
C ASP A 87 -10.89 12.88 11.97
N ALA A 88 -11.25 13.01 10.69
CA ALA A 88 -12.54 12.56 10.16
C ALA A 88 -12.65 11.02 10.03
N PHE A 89 -11.54 10.29 10.10
CA PHE A 89 -11.55 8.82 10.13
C PHE A 89 -11.60 8.31 11.57
N ASP A 90 -12.81 8.16 12.10
CA ASP A 90 -13.07 7.60 13.43
C ASP A 90 -12.89 6.07 13.46
N CYS A 91 -11.67 5.63 13.21
CA CYS A 91 -11.26 4.24 13.22
C CYS A 91 -9.77 4.11 13.57
N PRO A 92 -9.30 2.92 13.98
CA PRO A 92 -7.89 2.71 14.23
C PRO A 92 -7.04 2.98 12.98
N HIS A 93 -6.09 3.90 13.10
CA HIS A 93 -5.14 4.23 12.03
C HIS A 93 -3.98 3.23 12.01
N GLY A 94 -3.63 2.81 10.81
CA GLY A 94 -2.38 2.13 10.50
C GLY A 94 -1.39 3.14 9.91
N ARG A 95 -0.68 2.72 8.86
CA ARG A 95 0.17 3.66 8.10
C ARG A 95 -0.71 4.62 7.31
N ILE A 96 -0.46 5.91 7.46
CA ILE A 96 -1.05 6.95 6.63
C ILE A 96 0.07 7.75 6.01
N ARG A 97 0.03 7.92 4.69
CA ARG A 97 1.14 8.49 3.92
C ARG A 97 0.67 9.19 2.68
N ILE A 98 1.36 10.26 2.34
CA ILE A 98 1.25 10.89 1.02
C ILE A 98 2.22 10.13 0.11
N MET A 99 1.72 9.65 -1.03
CA MET A 99 2.47 8.82 -1.97
C MET A 99 2.52 9.50 -3.32
N LYS A 100 3.73 9.73 -3.83
CA LYS A 100 4.02 10.40 -5.10
C LYS A 100 4.67 9.40 -6.06
N LEU A 101 4.14 9.31 -7.27
CA LEU A 101 4.70 8.53 -8.37
C LEU A 101 5.03 9.48 -9.51
N MET A 102 6.32 9.57 -9.84
CA MET A 102 6.82 10.50 -10.86
C MET A 102 6.34 10.13 -12.28
N PRO A 103 6.41 11.08 -13.24
CA PRO A 103 6.22 10.79 -14.66
C PRO A 103 7.06 9.60 -15.14
N ASN A 104 6.48 8.75 -15.98
CA ASN A 104 7.09 7.55 -16.57
C ASN A 104 7.51 6.46 -15.57
N SER A 105 7.11 6.58 -14.30
CA SER A 105 7.40 5.60 -13.26
C SER A 105 6.37 4.47 -13.19
N VAL A 106 6.82 3.31 -12.72
CA VAL A 106 6.01 2.09 -12.57
C VAL A 106 6.18 1.53 -11.17
N ILE A 107 5.07 1.17 -10.55
CA ILE A 107 5.01 0.24 -9.43
C ILE A 107 4.71 -1.13 -10.03
N ASN A 108 5.68 -2.04 -9.97
CA ASN A 108 5.65 -3.34 -10.60
C ASN A 108 4.50 -4.20 -10.08
N GLU A 109 4.09 -5.17 -10.88
CA GLU A 109 2.93 -6.00 -10.58
C GLU A 109 3.16 -6.92 -9.37
N HIS A 110 2.29 -6.81 -8.36
CA HIS A 110 2.42 -7.55 -7.12
C HIS A 110 1.07 -7.85 -6.46
N ARG A 111 1.12 -8.51 -5.29
CA ARG A 111 -0.01 -8.73 -4.38
C ARG A 111 0.46 -8.40 -2.98
N ASP A 112 -0.37 -7.71 -2.22
CA ASP A 112 -0.12 -7.53 -0.80
C ASP A 112 -0.44 -8.84 -0.08
N THR A 113 0.45 -9.24 0.83
CA THR A 113 0.34 -10.53 1.52
C THR A 113 0.69 -10.37 3.00
N TYR A 114 0.26 -11.34 3.82
CA TYR A 114 0.51 -11.36 5.26
C TYR A 114 -0.01 -10.09 5.95
N SER A 115 0.84 -9.35 6.68
CA SER A 115 0.47 -8.13 7.37
C SER A 115 0.12 -6.97 6.43
N GLU A 116 0.64 -6.97 5.20
CA GLU A 116 0.41 -5.91 4.20
C GLU A 116 -0.98 -5.99 3.55
N VAL A 117 -1.67 -7.14 3.67
CA VAL A 117 -2.91 -7.43 2.95
C VAL A 117 -4.01 -6.41 3.28
N SER A 118 -4.31 -5.51 2.35
CA SER A 118 -5.38 -4.54 2.55
C SER A 118 -6.62 -4.98 1.78
N ASP A 119 -7.56 -5.59 2.51
CA ASP A 119 -8.80 -6.15 1.98
C ASP A 119 -9.85 -6.17 3.10
N TYR A 120 -11.05 -5.68 2.79
CA TYR A 120 -12.20 -5.68 3.70
C TYR A 120 -12.45 -7.05 4.34
N ALA A 121 -12.19 -8.14 3.62
CA ALA A 121 -12.21 -9.49 4.19
C ALA A 121 -11.37 -9.59 5.46
N PHE A 122 -10.19 -8.99 5.55
CA PHE A 122 -9.30 -9.15 6.70
C PHE A 122 -9.51 -8.09 7.78
N GLY A 123 -10.54 -7.24 7.63
CA GLY A 123 -10.84 -6.19 8.61
C GLY A 123 -9.83 -5.04 8.59
N GLN A 124 -9.02 -4.93 7.55
CA GLN A 124 -8.12 -3.81 7.32
C GLN A 124 -8.20 -3.40 5.85
N VAL A 125 -8.37 -2.10 5.57
CA VAL A 125 -8.58 -1.57 4.23
C VAL A 125 -7.56 -0.47 3.93
N ARG A 126 -7.20 -0.35 2.66
CA ARG A 126 -6.39 0.76 2.15
C ARG A 126 -7.26 1.67 1.32
N LEU A 127 -7.37 2.91 1.79
CA LEU A 127 -8.15 3.96 1.16
C LEU A 127 -7.23 4.94 0.44
N HIS A 128 -7.70 5.46 -0.68
CA HIS A 128 -7.00 6.44 -1.50
C HIS A 128 -7.84 7.71 -1.64
N ILE A 129 -7.23 8.85 -1.36
CA ILE A 129 -7.74 10.17 -1.73
C ILE A 129 -6.76 10.77 -2.76
N PRO A 130 -7.08 10.76 -4.05
CA PRO A 130 -6.24 11.36 -5.09
C PRO A 130 -6.22 12.89 -4.95
N ILE A 131 -5.04 13.49 -5.03
CA ILE A 131 -4.82 14.94 -4.87
C ILE A 131 -4.29 15.56 -6.16
N VAL A 132 -3.37 14.86 -6.81
CA VAL A 132 -2.88 15.17 -8.15
C VAL A 132 -2.90 13.87 -8.94
N THR A 133 -3.61 13.84 -10.06
CA THR A 133 -3.68 12.69 -10.97
C THR A 133 -3.81 13.16 -12.41
N ASN A 134 -3.71 12.25 -13.38
CA ASN A 134 -3.91 12.55 -14.79
C ASN A 134 -4.50 11.36 -15.53
N ASP A 135 -5.03 11.60 -16.73
CA ASP A 135 -5.71 10.57 -17.55
C ASP A 135 -4.77 9.46 -18.05
N LYS A 136 -3.47 9.67 -17.95
CA LYS A 136 -2.43 8.70 -18.36
C LYS A 136 -1.94 7.84 -17.18
N VAL A 137 -2.50 8.01 -15.98
CA VAL A 137 -2.29 7.07 -14.87
C VAL A 137 -3.12 5.82 -15.10
N LYS A 138 -2.45 4.66 -15.09
CA LYS A 138 -3.07 3.34 -15.13
C LYS A 138 -2.98 2.72 -13.74
N PHE A 139 -4.12 2.48 -13.11
CA PHE A 139 -4.21 1.78 -11.84
C PHE A 139 -4.94 0.47 -12.09
N ILE A 140 -4.18 -0.62 -12.28
CA ILE A 140 -4.76 -1.88 -12.70
C ILE A 140 -4.84 -2.83 -11.52
N VAL A 141 -6.04 -3.35 -11.28
CA VAL A 141 -6.34 -4.33 -10.22
C VAL A 141 -7.11 -5.48 -10.84
N ASN A 142 -6.58 -6.69 -10.70
CA ASN A 142 -7.13 -7.91 -11.27
C ASN A 142 -7.43 -7.81 -12.78
N GLY A 143 -6.59 -7.08 -13.52
CA GLY A 143 -6.75 -6.86 -14.97
C GLY A 143 -7.68 -5.71 -15.36
N THR A 144 -8.40 -5.11 -14.41
CA THR A 144 -9.27 -3.95 -14.65
C THR A 144 -8.53 -2.65 -14.34
N ASN A 145 -8.57 -1.68 -15.26
CA ASN A 145 -8.03 -0.34 -15.02
C ASN A 145 -9.05 0.55 -14.31
N TYR A 146 -8.65 1.17 -13.21
CA TYR A 146 -9.46 2.12 -12.45
C TYR A 146 -8.86 3.51 -12.55
N HIS A 147 -9.68 4.49 -12.93
CA HIS A 147 -9.28 5.89 -12.92
C HIS A 147 -9.78 6.56 -11.64
N LEU A 148 -8.85 6.86 -10.73
CA LEU A 148 -9.15 7.47 -9.44
C LEU A 148 -9.10 8.99 -9.57
N LYS A 149 -10.25 9.66 -9.53
CA LYS A 149 -10.36 11.12 -9.70
C LYS A 149 -10.03 11.88 -8.41
N GLU A 150 -9.59 13.12 -8.57
CA GLU A 150 -9.20 13.99 -7.46
C GLU A 150 -10.35 14.29 -6.50
N GLY A 151 -10.04 14.42 -5.21
CA GLY A 151 -11.01 14.79 -4.17
C GLY A 151 -12.03 13.70 -3.83
N ARG A 152 -11.83 12.48 -4.34
CA ARG A 152 -12.70 11.32 -4.12
C ARG A 152 -12.05 10.32 -3.16
N LEU A 153 -12.87 9.53 -2.48
CA LEU A 153 -12.42 8.47 -1.57
C LEU A 153 -12.65 7.10 -2.20
N TYR A 154 -11.56 6.38 -2.42
CA TYR A 154 -11.59 5.06 -3.05
C TYR A 154 -11.07 3.98 -2.11
N TYR A 155 -11.81 2.87 -2.04
CA TYR A 155 -11.30 1.61 -1.56
C TYR A 155 -10.72 0.81 -2.74
N VAL A 156 -9.57 0.19 -2.52
CA VAL A 156 -8.96 -0.75 -3.47
C VAL A 156 -8.53 -2.01 -2.73
N ASN A 157 -8.81 -3.18 -3.31
CA ASN A 157 -8.44 -4.47 -2.76
C ASN A 157 -7.02 -4.87 -3.21
N PHE A 158 -6.04 -4.69 -2.33
CA PHE A 158 -4.64 -5.00 -2.61
C PHE A 158 -4.26 -6.46 -2.41
N SER A 159 -5.19 -7.32 -1.93
CA SER A 159 -4.99 -8.79 -1.96
C SER A 159 -5.01 -9.34 -3.40
N LYS A 160 -5.60 -8.58 -4.33
CA LYS A 160 -5.60 -8.87 -5.76
C LYS A 160 -4.29 -8.45 -6.41
N LYS A 161 -4.00 -9.06 -7.55
CA LYS A 161 -2.83 -8.71 -8.38
C LYS A 161 -3.03 -7.29 -8.90
N HIS A 162 -2.06 -6.42 -8.70
CA HIS A 162 -2.20 -5.02 -9.08
C HIS A 162 -0.86 -4.40 -9.47
N TYR A 163 -0.92 -3.35 -10.29
CA TYR A 163 0.23 -2.51 -10.65
C TYR A 163 -0.24 -1.09 -10.96
N VAL A 164 0.68 -0.13 -10.89
CA VAL A 164 0.39 1.27 -11.20
C VAL A 164 1.45 1.81 -12.14
N ARG A 165 1.05 2.53 -13.18
CA ARG A 165 1.96 3.21 -14.09
C ARG A 165 1.50 4.65 -14.31
N ASN A 166 2.43 5.59 -14.27
CA ASN A 166 2.16 6.98 -14.63
C ASN A 166 2.76 7.28 -16.00
N ASP A 167 1.97 7.14 -17.08
CA ASP A 167 2.41 7.51 -18.44
C ASP A 167 2.23 9.02 -18.72
N GLY A 168 1.92 9.79 -17.69
CA GLY A 168 1.71 11.24 -17.75
C GLY A 168 3.01 12.04 -17.65
N ASN A 169 2.87 13.35 -17.85
CA ASN A 169 3.97 14.31 -17.69
C ASN A 169 3.96 14.98 -16.30
N GLU A 170 2.95 14.68 -15.48
CA GLU A 170 2.79 15.23 -14.14
C GLU A 170 2.84 14.11 -13.09
N PRO A 171 3.37 14.39 -11.89
CA PRO A 171 3.40 13.40 -10.82
C PRO A 171 1.98 13.05 -10.34
N ARG A 172 1.77 11.78 -10.01
CA ARG A 172 0.55 11.30 -9.37
C ARG A 172 0.74 11.28 -7.85
N THR A 173 -0.06 12.04 -7.12
CA THR A 173 0.03 12.18 -5.66
C THR A 173 -1.29 11.83 -4.99
N HIS A 174 -1.29 10.83 -4.11
CA HIS A 174 -2.46 10.40 -3.34
C HIS A 174 -2.15 10.41 -1.84
N LEU A 175 -3.13 10.79 -1.02
CA LEU A 175 -3.15 10.40 0.39
C LEU A 175 -3.65 8.96 0.47
N VAL A 176 -2.90 8.12 1.17
CA VAL A 176 -3.18 6.69 1.31
C VAL A 176 -3.28 6.36 2.79
N LEU A 177 -4.41 5.76 3.18
CA LEU A 177 -4.73 5.44 4.57
C LEU A 177 -4.93 3.93 4.71
N ASP A 178 -4.03 3.26 5.42
CA ASP A 178 -4.27 1.92 5.95
C ASP A 178 -5.08 2.09 7.25
N VAL A 179 -6.31 1.56 7.30
CA VAL A 179 -7.22 1.70 8.46
C VAL A 179 -7.92 0.40 8.80
N GLN A 180 -8.27 0.20 10.07
CA GLN A 180 -8.99 -0.99 10.52
C GLN A 180 -10.51 -0.80 10.42
N VAL A 181 -11.19 -1.81 9.89
CA VAL A 181 -12.67 -1.81 9.80
C VAL A 181 -13.26 -1.90 11.21
N ASN A 182 -14.09 -0.92 11.55
CA ASN A 182 -14.92 -0.84 12.74
C ASN A 182 -16.34 -0.39 12.34
N ASP A 183 -17.23 -0.21 13.32
CA ASP A 183 -18.63 0.21 13.10
C ASP A 183 -18.76 1.51 12.26
N PHE A 184 -17.81 2.43 12.34
CA PHE A 184 -17.79 3.64 11.53
C PHE A 184 -17.58 3.30 10.04
N LEU A 185 -16.53 2.54 9.72
CA LEU A 185 -16.27 2.13 8.34
C LEU A 185 -17.35 1.16 7.81
N GLU A 186 -17.92 0.30 8.63
CA GLU A 186 -19.03 -0.58 8.21
C GLU A 186 -20.26 0.20 7.74
N LYS A 187 -20.51 1.40 8.29
CA LYS A 187 -21.58 2.29 7.82
C LYS A 187 -21.26 2.98 6.50
N ILE A 188 -19.97 3.24 6.24
CA ILE A 188 -19.48 3.86 5.00
C ILE A 188 -19.46 2.84 3.85
N PHE A 189 -19.10 1.58 4.13
CA PHE A 189 -19.10 0.54 3.11
C PHE A 189 -20.53 0.10 2.75
N PRO A 190 -20.75 -0.41 1.52
CA PRO A 190 -22.03 -0.98 1.15
C PRO A 190 -22.31 -2.23 1.98
N ARG A 191 -23.58 -2.44 2.33
CA ARG A 191 -23.99 -3.68 3.00
C ARG A 191 -23.60 -4.89 2.17
N LEU A 192 -22.90 -5.82 2.81
CA LEU A 192 -22.52 -7.08 2.19
C LEU A 192 -23.73 -7.97 1.96
N THR A 193 -23.80 -8.59 0.77
CA THR A 193 -24.74 -9.68 0.50
C THR A 193 -24.36 -10.92 1.33
N GLN A 194 -25.29 -11.88 1.50
CA GLN A 194 -25.00 -13.12 2.22
C GLN A 194 -23.84 -13.89 1.56
N TYR A 195 -23.77 -13.90 0.23
CA TYR A 195 -22.66 -14.47 -0.52
C TYR A 195 -21.33 -13.77 -0.20
N GLN A 196 -21.30 -12.43 -0.17
CA GLN A 196 -20.08 -11.69 0.17
C GLN A 196 -19.64 -11.90 1.62
N LYS A 197 -20.58 -12.06 2.56
CA LYS A 197 -20.27 -12.43 3.96
C LYS A 197 -19.62 -13.80 4.03
N LEU A 198 -20.15 -14.77 3.26
CA LEU A 198 -19.56 -16.10 3.14
C LEU A 198 -18.16 -16.03 2.50
N GLU A 199 -17.97 -15.25 1.44
CA GLU A 199 -16.64 -15.01 0.85
C GLU A 199 -15.67 -14.40 1.86
N CYS A 200 -16.08 -13.40 2.67
CA CYS A 200 -15.26 -12.85 3.74
C CYS A 200 -14.80 -13.94 4.70
N TYR A 201 -15.75 -14.76 5.16
CA TYR A 201 -15.47 -15.85 6.09
C TYR A 201 -14.48 -16.86 5.50
N ILE A 202 -14.71 -17.29 4.26
CA ILE A 202 -13.84 -18.23 3.54
C ILE A 202 -12.45 -17.63 3.36
N SER A 203 -12.34 -16.38 2.90
CA SER A 203 -11.06 -15.69 2.74
C SER A 203 -10.27 -15.61 4.05
N ARG A 204 -10.91 -15.23 5.16
CA ARG A 204 -10.29 -15.17 6.50
C ARG A 204 -9.72 -16.51 6.95
N LYS A 205 -10.38 -17.61 6.61
CA LYS A 205 -10.01 -18.96 7.08
C LYS A 205 -9.06 -19.68 6.13
N LEU A 206 -9.33 -19.66 4.82
CA LEU A 206 -8.61 -20.46 3.85
C LEU A 206 -7.34 -19.79 3.34
N ILE A 207 -7.36 -18.48 3.05
CA ILE A 207 -6.19 -17.79 2.45
C ILE A 207 -4.96 -17.91 3.36
N PRO A 208 -5.04 -17.67 4.68
CA PRO A 208 -3.89 -17.89 5.54
C PRO A 208 -3.38 -19.33 5.44
N VAL A 209 -4.25 -20.33 5.60
CA VAL A 209 -3.87 -21.75 5.70
C VAL A 209 -3.30 -22.29 4.39
N PHE A 210 -3.93 -22.00 3.26
CA PHE A 210 -3.61 -22.64 1.98
C PHE A 210 -2.65 -21.83 1.11
N ILE A 211 -2.52 -20.52 1.34
CA ILE A 211 -1.67 -19.65 0.52
C ILE A 211 -0.51 -19.09 1.35
N TRP A 212 -0.80 -18.47 2.49
CA TRP A 212 0.24 -17.73 3.22
C TRP A 212 1.17 -18.64 4.04
N HIS A 213 0.64 -19.57 4.84
CA HIS A 213 1.50 -20.47 5.63
C HIS A 213 2.45 -21.31 4.75
N PRO A 214 2.00 -21.92 3.64
CA PRO A 214 2.88 -22.67 2.75
C PRO A 214 3.93 -21.77 2.09
N LYS A 215 3.54 -20.59 1.59
CA LYS A 215 4.47 -19.62 0.99
C LYS A 215 5.52 -19.14 2.00
N ARG A 216 5.13 -18.86 3.25
CA ARG A 216 6.04 -18.44 4.32
C ARG A 216 7.02 -19.55 4.68
N ASN A 217 6.54 -20.78 4.79
CA ASN A 217 7.39 -21.94 5.05
C ASN A 217 8.40 -22.16 3.92
N TYR A 218 7.95 -22.11 2.67
CA TYR A 218 8.83 -22.21 1.50
C TYR A 218 9.90 -21.12 1.50
N LEU A 219 9.53 -19.85 1.68
CA LEU A 219 10.49 -18.73 1.73
C LEU A 219 11.51 -18.90 2.87
N ARG A 220 11.07 -19.38 4.04
CA ARG A 220 11.95 -19.67 5.17
C ARG A 220 12.93 -20.79 4.86
N ILE A 221 12.47 -21.88 4.23
CA ILE A 221 13.32 -23.00 3.80
C ILE A 221 14.32 -22.54 2.76
N MET A 222 13.89 -21.80 1.75
CA MET A 222 14.78 -21.28 0.70
C MET A 222 15.80 -20.29 1.26
N SER A 223 15.40 -19.38 2.15
CA SER A 223 16.32 -18.47 2.83
C SER A 223 17.36 -19.21 3.67
N TRP A 224 16.94 -20.26 4.40
CA TRP A 224 17.87 -21.13 5.10
C TRP A 224 18.82 -21.85 4.12
N PHE A 225 18.29 -22.44 3.05
CA PHE A 225 19.07 -23.14 2.03
C PHE A 225 20.13 -22.22 1.42
N TRP A 226 19.76 -21.05 0.91
CA TRP A 226 20.70 -20.12 0.27
C TRP A 226 21.76 -19.59 1.22
N ARG A 227 21.42 -19.31 2.49
CA ARG A 227 22.40 -18.92 3.52
C ARG A 227 23.43 -20.01 3.77
N ASN A 228 23.04 -21.28 3.71
CA ASN A 228 23.96 -22.41 3.92
C ASN A 228 24.63 -22.89 2.63
N TYR A 229 24.07 -22.57 1.47
CA TYR A 229 24.62 -22.93 0.17
C TYR A 229 25.69 -21.93 -0.29
N ASN A 230 25.45 -20.62 -0.13
CA ASN A 230 26.40 -19.58 -0.53
C ASN A 230 27.68 -19.64 0.33
N GLY A 231 28.85 -19.75 -0.32
CA GLY A 231 30.15 -19.95 0.31
C GLY A 231 30.44 -21.39 0.75
N SER A 232 29.51 -22.33 0.53
CA SER A 232 29.69 -23.72 0.96
C SER A 232 30.56 -24.54 0.00
N ARG A 233 31.16 -25.62 0.53
CA ARG A 233 31.86 -26.63 -0.28
C ARG A 233 31.00 -27.23 -1.38
N ILE A 234 29.69 -27.34 -1.17
CA ILE A 234 28.73 -27.85 -2.17
C ILE A 234 28.61 -26.88 -3.34
N GLN A 235 28.54 -25.57 -3.07
CA GLN A 235 28.56 -24.55 -4.11
C GLN A 235 29.90 -24.57 -4.86
N SER A 236 31.03 -24.64 -4.16
CA SER A 236 32.36 -24.72 -4.78
C SER A 236 32.50 -25.96 -5.69
N LEU A 237 32.02 -27.11 -5.23
CA LEU A 237 32.04 -28.35 -5.99
C LEU A 237 31.15 -28.26 -7.24
N ARG A 238 29.94 -27.68 -7.12
CA ARG A 238 29.06 -27.44 -8.27
C ARG A 238 29.73 -26.53 -9.30
N HIS A 239 30.34 -25.42 -8.89
CA HIS A 239 31.03 -24.51 -9.82
C HIS A 239 32.21 -25.19 -10.52
N ARG A 240 32.90 -26.10 -9.85
CA ARG A 240 33.99 -26.89 -10.44
C ARG A 240 33.49 -27.92 -11.46
N LEU A 241 32.36 -28.56 -11.20
CA LEU A 241 31.77 -29.58 -12.07
C LEU A 241 30.94 -29.00 -13.23
N PHE A 242 30.34 -27.83 -13.01
CA PHE A 242 29.47 -27.14 -13.96
C PHE A 242 29.82 -25.63 -14.00
N PRO A 243 30.98 -25.27 -14.58
CA PRO A 243 31.35 -23.86 -14.75
C PRO A 243 30.32 -23.14 -15.62
N LYS A 244 30.05 -21.87 -15.33
CA LYS A 244 29.20 -21.04 -16.19
C LYS A 244 29.89 -20.94 -17.56
N ARG A 245 29.17 -21.29 -18.63
CA ARG A 245 29.63 -20.97 -19.99
C ARG A 245 29.52 -19.45 -20.16
N ASP A 246 30.59 -18.83 -20.63
CA ASP A 246 30.56 -17.41 -20.99
C ASP A 246 29.45 -17.19 -22.03
N PRO A 247 28.56 -16.21 -21.81
CA PRO A 247 27.71 -15.71 -22.87
C PRO A 247 28.62 -14.84 -23.76
N TYR A 248 29.03 -15.40 -24.90
CA TYR A 248 29.52 -14.60 -26.02
C TYR A 248 28.44 -13.63 -26.49
#